data_AF-A0A2S8Q1K0-F1
#
_entry.id   AF-A0A2S8Q1K0-F1
#
_cell.length_a   1.000
_cell.length_b   1.000
_cell.length_c   1.000
_cell.angle_alpha   90.00
_cell.angle_beta   90.00
_cell.angle_gamma   90.00
#
_symmetry.space_group_name_H-M   'P 1'
#
loop_
_entity.id
_entity.type
_entity.pdbx_description
1 polymer ?
#
loop_
_entity_poly.entity_id
_entity_poly.type
_entity_poly.pdbx_seq_one_letter_code
_entity_poly.pdbx_strand_id
1 'polypeptide(L)'
;MSLSIEMNLSVDSSFPVLNNLQRVTPPSVPDQNIEKATTEVFSLSETTKQSNRVYQSLINEQSININLKSITGIKSEQIRGKQSHEIDYMLTLISDDVYIRTTMGIGDYVRLSDDELLKAGIEPANLRDETTGFQAGIYRKDDLYIVAFVGTNDLKDILTNLRQGFGFDEAQYHQAIDLARAARMAFGENLLFTGHSLGGGLAATAALSIGKPAVIFNSAGVSDNMMKNLGFSPQEGRAIAENGLVRHYVVEHDLLDVLQQKLPVSQPIGHKILLKYNDNSGESDQGFPHNLIRGLKAHSLKKMLELLTIYKPWSSLNDEQQEESLVMLDEPELNVSA
;
A
#
# COMPACT_ATOMS: atom_id res chain seq x y z
N MET A 1 -43.65 22.78 -32.76
CA MET A 1 -44.15 23.60 -31.63
C MET A 1 -43.06 23.59 -30.58
N SER A 2 -42.31 24.69 -30.49
CA SER A 2 -41.13 24.83 -29.62
C SER A 2 -41.48 25.80 -28.51
N LEU A 3 -41.33 25.41 -27.25
CA LEU A 3 -41.47 26.31 -26.10
C LEU A 3 -40.09 26.87 -25.74
N SER A 4 -40.02 28.20 -25.71
CA SER A 4 -38.88 28.99 -25.23
C SER A 4 -39.21 29.53 -23.84
N ILE A 5 -38.25 29.51 -22.91
CA ILE A 5 -38.35 30.19 -21.61
C ILE A 5 -37.21 31.20 -21.55
N GLU A 6 -37.58 32.48 -21.46
CA GLU A 6 -36.69 33.64 -21.39
C GLU A 6 -36.07 33.78 -19.98
N MET A 7 -34.75 33.98 -19.93
CA MET A 7 -34.03 34.50 -18.77
C MET A 7 -33.71 35.97 -19.02
N ASN A 8 -34.17 36.86 -18.14
CA ASN A 8 -33.94 38.30 -18.24
C ASN A 8 -32.70 38.69 -17.41
N LEU A 9 -31.67 39.18 -18.09
CA LEU A 9 -30.48 39.83 -17.52
C LEU A 9 -30.71 41.35 -17.55
N SER A 10 -30.46 42.04 -16.43
CA SER A 10 -30.14 43.47 -16.47
C SER A 10 -28.84 43.73 -15.71
N VAL A 11 -27.92 44.36 -16.44
CA VAL A 11 -26.64 44.90 -15.98
C VAL A 11 -26.81 46.41 -15.92
N ASP A 12 -26.36 47.05 -14.84
CA ASP A 12 -25.94 48.45 -14.95
C ASP A 12 -24.72 48.73 -14.06
N SER A 13 -23.90 49.64 -14.57
CA SER A 13 -22.47 49.82 -14.33
C SER A 13 -22.17 51.14 -13.64
N SER A 14 -21.30 51.13 -12.62
CA SER A 14 -20.48 52.30 -12.26
C SER A 14 -19.48 51.97 -11.14
N PHE A 15 -18.18 51.96 -11.47
CA PHE A 15 -17.07 52.05 -10.50
C PHE A 15 -16.88 53.51 -10.05
N PRO A 16 -16.36 53.72 -8.82
CA PRO A 16 -15.00 54.25 -8.76
C PRO A 16 -14.11 53.53 -7.73
N VAL A 17 -12.81 53.49 -8.05
CA VAL A 17 -11.72 53.03 -7.18
C VAL A 17 -11.38 54.11 -6.15
N LEU A 18 -11.29 53.77 -4.87
CA LEU A 18 -10.37 54.42 -3.92
C LEU A 18 -9.98 53.46 -2.77
N ASN A 19 -8.68 53.26 -2.60
CA ASN A 19 -8.05 52.52 -1.49
C ASN A 19 -8.36 53.18 -0.14
N ASN A 20 -8.77 52.37 0.85
CA ASN A 20 -8.43 52.59 2.27
C ASN A 20 -8.53 51.27 3.04
N LEU A 21 -7.37 50.75 3.47
CA LEU A 21 -7.24 49.65 4.41
C LEU A 21 -7.67 50.13 5.80
N GLN A 22 -8.72 49.53 6.37
CA GLN A 22 -9.04 49.65 7.79
C GLN A 22 -9.40 48.26 8.34
N ARG A 23 -8.55 47.74 9.23
CA ARG A 23 -8.75 46.46 9.94
C ARG A 23 -9.98 46.55 10.82
N VAL A 24 -10.97 45.69 10.59
CA VAL A 24 -12.08 45.46 11.52
C VAL A 24 -11.69 44.31 12.46
N THR A 25 -11.60 44.60 13.75
CA THR A 25 -11.48 43.61 14.82
C THR A 25 -12.84 42.96 15.10
N PRO A 26 -12.92 41.62 15.28
CA PRO A 26 -14.17 40.96 15.69
C PRO A 26 -14.50 41.19 17.18
N PRO A 27 -15.77 41.03 17.59
CA PRO A 27 -16.25 41.36 18.92
C PRO A 27 -15.77 40.34 19.98
N SER A 28 -15.46 40.86 21.16
CA SER A 28 -15.06 40.11 22.36
C SER A 28 -16.24 39.39 23.02
N VAL A 29 -16.11 38.07 23.17
CA VAL A 29 -17.04 37.18 23.89
C VAL A 29 -16.55 37.02 25.36
N PRO A 30 -17.44 36.92 26.36
CA PRO A 30 -17.05 36.86 27.78
C PRO A 30 -16.37 35.54 28.17
N ASP A 31 -15.27 35.64 28.92
CA ASP A 31 -14.47 34.54 29.47
C ASP A 31 -15.17 33.81 30.64
N GLN A 32 -16.10 32.89 30.37
CA GLN A 32 -16.39 31.76 31.28
C GLN A 32 -16.85 30.52 30.47
N ASN A 33 -16.11 29.42 30.60
CA ASN A 33 -16.33 28.06 30.06
C ASN A 33 -16.08 27.83 28.55
N ILE A 34 -14.83 28.01 28.11
CA ILE A 34 -14.31 27.36 26.89
C ILE A 34 -13.41 26.19 27.33
N GLU A 35 -13.94 24.97 27.28
CA GLU A 35 -13.08 23.79 27.17
C GLU A 35 -12.34 23.87 25.84
N LYS A 36 -11.01 23.82 25.91
CA LYS A 36 -10.10 23.72 24.75
C LYS A 36 -10.49 22.48 23.92
N ALA A 37 -11.12 22.69 22.76
CA ALA A 37 -11.12 21.70 21.70
C ALA A 37 -9.71 21.66 21.09
N THR A 38 -8.83 20.85 21.68
CA THR A 38 -7.53 20.50 21.13
C THR A 38 -7.72 19.67 19.86
N THR A 39 -7.07 20.09 18.78
CA THR A 39 -6.80 19.28 17.59
C THR A 39 -6.15 17.97 18.02
N GLU A 40 -6.90 16.86 18.01
CA GLU A 40 -6.33 15.52 18.19
C GLU A 40 -5.59 15.13 16.91
N VAL A 41 -4.35 15.58 16.82
CA VAL A 41 -3.33 14.86 16.08
C VAL A 41 -3.20 13.52 16.80
N PHE A 42 -3.57 12.41 16.17
CA PHE A 42 -3.31 11.07 16.70
C PHE A 42 -1.79 10.89 16.90
N SER A 43 -1.29 11.31 18.06
CA SER A 43 0.07 11.03 18.49
C SER A 43 0.08 9.56 18.90
N LEU A 44 0.84 8.75 18.17
CA LEU A 44 1.12 7.36 18.55
C LEU A 44 1.52 7.32 20.02
N SER A 45 0.94 6.40 20.78
CA SER A 45 1.29 6.24 22.19
C SER A 45 2.79 5.97 22.32
N GLU A 46 3.41 6.43 23.41
CA GLU A 46 4.82 6.14 23.68
C GLU A 46 5.10 4.63 23.68
N THR A 47 4.13 3.81 24.10
CA THR A 47 4.21 2.35 23.98
C THR A 47 4.27 1.89 22.51
N THR A 48 3.53 2.53 21.60
CA THR A 48 3.57 2.22 20.16
C THR A 48 4.90 2.64 19.53
N LYS A 49 5.44 3.81 19.93
CA LYS A 49 6.78 4.25 19.48
C LYS A 49 7.89 3.36 20.04
N GLN A 50 7.78 2.94 21.29
CA GLN A 50 8.73 2.05 21.96
C GLN A 50 8.70 0.66 21.31
N SER A 51 7.52 0.09 21.06
CA SER A 51 7.37 -1.20 20.38
C SER A 51 7.91 -1.15 18.96
N ASN A 52 7.74 -0.05 18.23
CA ASN A 52 8.30 0.10 16.90
C ASN A 52 9.84 0.21 16.95
N ARG A 53 10.42 0.99 17.88
CA ARG A 53 11.88 1.05 18.05
C ARG A 53 12.50 -0.26 18.52
N VAL A 54 11.86 -0.99 19.42
CA VAL A 54 12.30 -2.31 19.90
C VAL A 54 12.18 -3.34 18.78
N TYR A 55 11.13 -3.27 17.97
CA TYR A 55 10.98 -4.11 16.78
C TYR A 55 12.07 -3.80 15.74
N GLN A 56 12.35 -2.52 15.48
CA GLN A 56 13.44 -2.11 14.59
C GLN A 56 14.81 -2.53 15.15
N SER A 57 15.04 -2.47 16.47
CA SER A 57 16.28 -2.96 17.06
C SER A 57 16.41 -4.48 17.02
N LEU A 58 15.31 -5.22 17.17
CA LEU A 58 15.28 -6.69 17.05
C LEU A 58 15.52 -7.15 15.61
N ILE A 59 14.96 -6.43 14.63
CA ILE A 59 15.28 -6.64 13.21
C ILE A 59 16.77 -6.37 12.98
N ASN A 60 17.31 -5.26 13.49
CA ASN A 60 18.73 -4.94 13.34
C ASN A 60 19.64 -5.97 14.02
N GLU A 61 19.27 -6.48 15.20
CA GLU A 61 20.02 -7.52 15.91
C GLU A 61 19.91 -8.91 15.27
N GLN A 62 18.78 -9.26 14.65
CA GLN A 62 18.67 -10.47 13.82
C GLN A 62 19.44 -10.34 12.50
N SER A 63 19.47 -9.14 11.91
CA SER A 63 20.25 -8.82 10.71
C SER A 63 21.76 -8.97 10.94
N ILE A 64 22.22 -8.75 12.18
CA ILE A 64 23.63 -8.92 12.57
C ILE A 64 24.02 -10.41 12.77
N ASN A 65 23.05 -11.31 12.96
CA ASN A 65 23.32 -12.74 13.22
C ASN A 65 23.01 -13.68 12.05
N ILE A 66 22.36 -13.21 10.99
CA ILE A 66 22.25 -13.94 9.72
C ILE A 66 23.43 -13.49 8.86
N ASN A 67 24.24 -14.44 8.42
CA ASN A 67 25.45 -14.23 7.63
C ASN A 67 25.13 -13.55 6.29
N LEU A 68 24.98 -12.22 6.29
CA LEU A 68 24.71 -11.36 5.12
C LEU A 68 25.95 -11.12 4.24
N LYS A 69 27.02 -11.91 4.46
CA LYS A 69 28.11 -12.04 3.49
C LYS A 69 27.72 -13.06 2.41
N SER A 70 26.95 -12.65 1.39
CA SER A 70 27.13 -13.14 -0.01
C SER A 70 26.09 -12.71 -1.05
N ILE A 71 25.15 -11.78 -0.80
CA ILE A 71 24.28 -11.30 -1.90
C ILE A 71 24.57 -9.84 -2.25
N THR A 72 25.78 -9.62 -2.78
CA THR A 72 26.03 -8.45 -3.63
C THR A 72 25.32 -8.67 -4.97
N GLY A 73 24.32 -7.84 -5.28
CA GLY A 73 23.75 -7.73 -6.64
C GLY A 73 22.47 -8.53 -6.93
N ILE A 74 21.41 -8.38 -6.12
CA ILE A 74 20.07 -8.85 -6.51
C ILE A 74 19.62 -8.06 -7.75
N LYS A 75 19.37 -8.76 -8.86
CA LYS A 75 18.75 -8.18 -10.05
C LYS A 75 17.23 -8.31 -9.96
N SER A 76 16.50 -7.28 -10.36
CA SER A 76 15.03 -7.29 -10.42
C SER A 76 14.48 -8.45 -11.23
N GLU A 77 15.14 -8.82 -12.32
CA GLU A 77 14.77 -9.98 -13.14
C GLU A 77 14.81 -11.32 -12.36
N GLN A 78 15.65 -11.43 -11.33
CA GLN A 78 15.68 -12.59 -10.42
C GLN A 78 14.51 -12.59 -9.44
N ILE A 79 13.75 -11.49 -9.36
CA ILE A 79 12.56 -11.36 -8.52
C ILE A 79 11.31 -11.73 -9.33
N ARG A 80 11.38 -11.81 -10.66
CA ARG A 80 10.29 -12.37 -11.46
C ARG A 80 9.99 -13.81 -11.10
N GLY A 81 8.79 -14.25 -11.47
CA GLY A 81 8.32 -15.60 -11.31
C GLY A 81 7.15 -15.70 -10.35
N LYS A 82 6.62 -16.91 -10.23
CA LYS A 82 5.45 -17.22 -9.39
C LYS A 82 5.84 -17.55 -7.95
N GLN A 83 7.06 -18.02 -7.74
CA GLN A 83 7.53 -18.50 -6.43
C GLN A 83 7.85 -17.33 -5.51
N SER A 84 7.50 -17.47 -4.23
CA SER A 84 7.84 -16.51 -3.17
C SER A 84 9.34 -16.46 -2.91
N HIS A 85 9.89 -15.26 -2.73
CA HIS A 85 11.32 -15.04 -2.44
C HIS A 85 11.50 -14.34 -1.08
N GLU A 86 12.67 -14.50 -0.45
CA GLU A 86 12.97 -13.86 0.84
C GLU A 86 12.85 -12.33 0.80
N ILE A 87 13.20 -11.71 -0.34
CA ILE A 87 13.04 -10.27 -0.54
C ILE A 87 11.58 -9.80 -0.42
N ASP A 88 10.59 -10.68 -0.62
CA ASP A 88 9.18 -10.33 -0.51
C ASP A 88 8.82 -9.87 0.91
N TYR A 89 9.51 -10.38 1.93
CA TYR A 89 9.40 -9.88 3.31
C TYR A 89 9.86 -8.43 3.42
N MET A 90 11.03 -8.11 2.84
CA MET A 90 11.55 -6.73 2.82
C MET A 90 10.65 -5.79 2.01
N LEU A 91 10.06 -6.26 0.91
CA LEU A 91 9.10 -5.48 0.12
C LEU A 91 7.80 -5.20 0.88
N THR A 92 7.41 -6.10 1.79
CA THR A 92 6.30 -5.86 2.72
C THR A 92 6.64 -4.73 3.70
N LEU A 93 7.85 -4.75 4.27
CA LEU A 93 8.32 -3.68 5.16
C LEU A 93 8.42 -2.34 4.44
N ILE A 94 8.95 -2.31 3.20
CA ILE A 94 9.00 -1.09 2.37
C ILE A 94 7.60 -0.58 2.05
N SER A 95 6.64 -1.48 1.80
CA SER A 95 5.23 -1.12 1.58
C SER A 95 4.58 -0.50 2.82
N ASP A 96 5.07 -0.79 4.03
CA ASP A 96 4.62 -0.17 5.29
C ASP A 96 5.31 1.19 5.50
N ASP A 97 6.62 1.23 5.28
CA ASP A 97 7.45 2.42 5.48
C ASP A 97 7.10 3.59 4.54
N VAL A 98 6.66 3.31 3.31
CA VAL A 98 6.30 4.36 2.34
C VAL A 98 5.13 5.25 2.78
N TYR A 99 4.33 4.81 3.75
CA TYR A 99 3.31 5.63 4.39
C TYR A 99 3.91 6.77 5.24
N ILE A 100 5.14 6.61 5.74
CA ILE A 100 5.86 7.58 6.56
C ILE A 100 6.67 8.51 5.65
N ARG A 101 6.12 9.70 5.39
CA ARG A 101 6.71 10.68 4.45
C ARG A 101 8.14 11.10 4.74
N THR A 102 8.58 11.03 6.00
CA THR A 102 9.91 11.51 6.45
C THR A 102 10.89 10.38 6.76
N THR A 103 10.55 9.14 6.43
CA THR A 103 11.46 8.00 6.63
C THR A 103 12.71 8.12 5.76
N MET A 104 13.82 7.57 6.27
CA MET A 104 15.08 7.42 5.56
C MET A 104 15.24 6.03 4.90
N GLY A 105 14.27 5.13 5.11
CA GLY A 105 14.32 3.75 4.65
C GLY A 105 14.47 2.73 5.78
N ILE A 106 14.69 1.47 5.41
CA ILE A 106 14.70 0.31 6.32
C ILE A 106 15.96 -0.53 6.07
N GLY A 107 16.82 -0.65 7.09
CA GLY A 107 18.09 -1.38 6.96
C GLY A 107 18.94 -0.81 5.81
N ASP A 108 19.37 -1.69 4.90
CA ASP A 108 20.17 -1.31 3.73
C ASP A 108 19.34 -0.72 2.57
N TYR A 109 18.02 -0.70 2.68
CA TYR A 109 17.12 -0.12 1.67
C TYR A 109 16.88 1.35 2.01
N VAL A 110 17.71 2.21 1.44
CA VAL A 110 17.69 3.66 1.70
C VAL A 110 16.66 4.33 0.80
N ARG A 111 15.81 5.17 1.37
CA ARG A 111 14.88 6.00 0.61
C ARG A 111 15.62 7.17 -0.02
N LEU A 112 15.44 7.40 -1.32
CA LEU A 112 16.08 8.52 -2.01
C LEU A 112 15.58 9.85 -1.46
N SER A 113 16.53 10.74 -1.19
CA SER A 113 16.26 12.13 -0.84
C SER A 113 15.82 12.96 -2.05
N ASP A 114 15.21 14.11 -1.79
CA ASP A 114 14.81 15.07 -2.84
C ASP A 114 16.01 15.46 -3.73
N ASP A 115 17.18 15.67 -3.14
CA ASP A 115 18.42 15.99 -3.87
C ASP A 115 18.87 14.84 -4.79
N GLU A 116 18.72 13.58 -4.35
CA GLU A 116 19.05 12.41 -5.17
C GLU A 116 18.03 12.22 -6.31
N LEU A 117 16.74 12.45 -6.05
CA LEU A 117 15.69 12.43 -7.07
C LEU A 117 15.95 13.49 -8.15
N LEU A 118 16.23 14.73 -7.74
CA LEU A 118 16.55 15.82 -8.66
C LEU A 118 17.80 15.52 -9.49
N LYS A 119 18.86 14.98 -8.89
CA LYS A 119 20.07 14.53 -9.61
C LYS A 119 19.76 13.43 -10.63
N ALA A 120 18.79 12.59 -10.35
CA ALA A 120 18.32 11.54 -11.24
C ALA A 120 17.30 12.03 -12.29
N GLY A 121 16.90 13.31 -12.25
CA GLY A 121 15.93 13.90 -13.17
C GLY A 121 14.46 13.61 -12.84
N ILE A 122 14.17 13.23 -11.59
CA ILE A 122 12.82 13.01 -11.08
C ILE A 122 12.47 14.16 -10.14
N GLU A 123 11.42 14.92 -10.46
CA GLU A 123 10.91 15.97 -9.56
C GLU A 123 10.27 15.33 -8.32
N PRO A 124 10.66 15.70 -7.08
CA PRO A 124 10.05 15.18 -5.86
C PRO A 124 8.53 15.39 -5.79
N ALA A 125 8.04 16.47 -6.42
CA ALA A 125 6.62 16.75 -6.54
C ALA A 125 5.85 15.67 -7.33
N ASN A 126 6.51 14.91 -8.22
CA ASN A 126 5.87 13.82 -8.97
C ASN A 126 5.63 12.58 -8.10
N LEU A 127 6.19 12.50 -6.90
CA LEU A 127 5.95 11.40 -5.98
C LEU A 127 4.70 11.64 -5.11
N ARG A 128 4.02 12.79 -5.25
CA ARG A 128 2.89 13.14 -4.40
C ARG A 128 1.92 14.12 -5.04
N ASP A 129 0.64 13.81 -4.95
CA ASP A 129 -0.44 14.72 -5.32
C ASP A 129 -1.56 14.63 -4.27
N GLU A 130 -1.75 15.71 -3.50
CA GLU A 130 -2.78 15.77 -2.47
C GLU A 130 -4.20 15.86 -3.05
N THR A 131 -4.34 16.22 -4.34
CA THR A 131 -5.65 16.31 -4.99
C THR A 131 -6.20 14.93 -5.31
N THR A 132 -5.35 14.04 -5.81
CA THR A 132 -5.72 12.65 -6.13
C THR A 132 -5.50 11.71 -4.95
N GLY A 133 -4.65 12.09 -3.98
CA GLY A 133 -4.18 11.23 -2.90
C GLY A 133 -2.99 10.35 -3.27
N PHE A 134 -2.37 10.57 -4.43
CA PHE A 134 -1.19 9.83 -4.88
C PHE A 134 0.00 10.07 -3.95
N GLN A 135 0.67 9.01 -3.53
CA GLN A 135 1.93 9.08 -2.79
C GLN A 135 2.82 7.88 -3.13
N ALA A 136 4.10 8.13 -3.33
CA ALA A 136 5.11 7.14 -3.62
C ALA A 136 6.44 7.41 -2.90
N GLY A 137 7.32 6.42 -2.89
CA GLY A 137 8.70 6.51 -2.44
C GLY A 137 9.60 5.66 -3.33
N ILE A 138 10.83 6.12 -3.55
CA ILE A 138 11.84 5.36 -4.29
C ILE A 138 12.93 4.96 -3.31
N TYR A 139 13.22 3.67 -3.26
CA TYR A 139 14.21 3.05 -2.39
C TYR A 139 15.33 2.48 -3.23
N ARG A 140 16.54 2.50 -2.68
CA ARG A 140 17.74 1.95 -3.31
C ARG A 140 18.46 1.03 -2.34
N LYS A 141 18.85 -0.14 -2.83
CA LYS A 141 19.83 -1.01 -2.19
C LYS A 141 20.84 -1.44 -3.26
N ASP A 142 22.09 -1.05 -3.09
CA ASP A 142 23.12 -1.25 -4.12
C ASP A 142 22.64 -0.65 -5.47
N ASP A 143 22.58 -1.46 -6.53
CA ASP A 143 22.08 -1.09 -7.87
C ASP A 143 20.57 -1.38 -8.05
N LEU A 144 19.87 -1.91 -7.04
CA LEU A 144 18.44 -2.23 -7.10
C LEU A 144 17.62 -1.02 -6.67
N TYR A 145 16.65 -0.64 -7.52
CA TYR A 145 15.67 0.40 -7.23
C TYR A 145 14.29 -0.20 -7.03
N ILE A 146 13.55 0.31 -6.05
CA ILE A 146 12.21 -0.13 -5.69
C ILE A 146 11.32 1.10 -5.62
N VAL A 147 10.29 1.15 -6.46
CA VAL A 147 9.25 2.19 -6.37
C VAL A 147 8.08 1.61 -5.58
N ALA A 148 7.85 2.18 -4.41
CA ALA A 148 6.76 1.80 -3.51
C ALA A 148 5.62 2.81 -3.59
N PHE A 149 4.38 2.32 -3.64
CA PHE A 149 3.18 3.15 -3.69
C PHE A 149 2.34 2.97 -2.43
N VAL A 150 1.83 4.09 -1.93
CA VAL A 150 0.91 4.13 -0.78
C VAL A 150 -0.49 3.76 -1.24
N GLY A 151 -1.20 2.96 -0.45
CA GLY A 151 -2.64 2.77 -0.59
C GLY A 151 -3.47 3.78 0.19
N THR A 152 -4.77 3.54 0.27
CA THR A 152 -5.68 4.39 1.05
C THR A 152 -5.55 4.11 2.55
N ASN A 153 -5.44 5.17 3.36
CA ASN A 153 -5.33 5.07 4.83
C ASN A 153 -6.67 4.82 5.54
N ASP A 154 -7.81 5.08 4.87
CA ASP A 154 -9.13 4.91 5.46
C ASP A 154 -9.86 3.69 4.87
N LEU A 155 -10.10 2.71 5.73
CA LEU A 155 -10.83 1.48 5.40
C LEU A 155 -12.32 1.75 5.16
N LYS A 156 -12.88 2.84 5.71
CA LYS A 156 -14.24 3.29 5.40
C LYS A 156 -14.34 3.77 3.95
N ASP A 157 -13.31 4.46 3.47
CA ASP A 157 -13.27 4.93 2.08
C ASP A 157 -13.18 3.74 1.12
N ILE A 158 -12.32 2.76 1.42
CA ILE A 158 -12.23 1.49 0.66
C ILE A 158 -13.61 0.83 0.58
N LEU A 159 -14.29 0.66 1.71
CA LEU A 159 -15.60 0.02 1.76
C LEU A 159 -16.66 0.80 0.96
N THR A 160 -16.64 2.12 1.08
CA THR A 160 -17.60 3.02 0.45
C THR A 160 -17.42 3.03 -1.07
N ASN A 161 -16.18 3.23 -1.54
CA ASN A 161 -15.83 3.30 -2.96
C ASN A 161 -16.18 2.00 -3.69
N LEU A 162 -15.89 0.85 -3.06
CA LEU A 162 -16.20 -0.45 -3.63
C LEU A 162 -17.71 -0.71 -3.67
N ARG A 163 -18.42 -0.49 -2.56
CA ARG A 163 -19.87 -0.73 -2.48
C ARG A 163 -20.68 0.14 -3.44
N GLN A 164 -20.23 1.37 -3.66
CA GLN A 164 -20.87 2.28 -4.61
C GLN A 164 -20.49 1.99 -6.07
N GLY A 165 -19.53 1.08 -6.31
CA GLY A 165 -19.11 0.70 -7.66
C GLY A 165 -18.27 1.76 -8.37
N PHE A 166 -17.84 2.82 -7.67
CA PHE A 166 -17.00 3.86 -8.25
C PHE A 166 -15.55 3.38 -8.50
N GLY A 167 -15.14 2.28 -7.86
CA GLY A 167 -13.77 1.79 -7.98
C GLY A 167 -12.78 2.76 -7.33
N PHE A 168 -11.50 2.65 -7.72
CA PHE A 168 -10.45 3.56 -7.26
C PHE A 168 -10.12 4.60 -8.34
N ASP A 169 -9.55 5.74 -7.93
CA ASP A 169 -9.25 6.86 -8.82
C ASP A 169 -8.27 6.49 -9.92
N GLU A 170 -8.70 6.61 -11.19
CA GLU A 170 -7.91 6.32 -12.37
C GLU A 170 -6.71 7.28 -12.52
N ALA A 171 -6.78 8.49 -11.96
CA ALA A 171 -5.69 9.47 -12.01
C ALA A 171 -4.42 8.93 -11.33
N GLN A 172 -4.55 8.30 -10.16
CA GLN A 172 -3.41 7.71 -9.44
C GLN A 172 -2.75 6.60 -10.25
N TYR A 173 -3.52 5.80 -11.00
CA TYR A 173 -2.98 4.74 -11.86
C TYR A 173 -2.16 5.33 -13.01
N HIS A 174 -2.61 6.43 -13.61
CA HIS A 174 -1.82 7.15 -14.61
C HIS A 174 -0.55 7.77 -14.02
N GLN A 175 -0.63 8.37 -12.83
CA GLN A 175 0.54 8.89 -12.11
C GLN A 175 1.56 7.78 -11.81
N ALA A 176 1.11 6.58 -11.47
CA ALA A 176 1.98 5.42 -11.25
C ALA A 176 2.71 4.99 -12.54
N ILE A 177 2.02 5.02 -13.69
CA ILE A 177 2.63 4.72 -14.99
C ILE A 177 3.70 5.75 -15.35
N ASP A 178 3.42 7.03 -15.15
CA ASP A 178 4.36 8.09 -15.48
C ASP A 178 5.60 8.06 -14.58
N LEU A 179 5.41 7.80 -13.27
CA LEU A 179 6.51 7.58 -12.34
C LEU A 179 7.33 6.34 -12.71
N ALA A 180 6.69 5.25 -13.15
CA ALA A 180 7.37 4.04 -13.60
C ALA A 180 8.28 4.31 -14.81
N ARG A 181 7.78 5.06 -15.80
CA ARG A 181 8.58 5.46 -16.98
C ARG A 181 9.75 6.35 -16.58
N ALA A 182 9.52 7.34 -15.72
CA ALA A 182 10.57 8.23 -15.22
C ALA A 182 11.64 7.45 -14.46
N ALA A 183 11.24 6.55 -13.55
CA ALA A 183 12.15 5.70 -12.80
C ALA A 183 12.99 4.79 -13.72
N ARG A 184 12.38 4.18 -14.74
CA ARG A 184 13.14 3.36 -15.71
C ARG A 184 14.15 4.20 -16.49
N MET A 185 13.80 5.43 -16.90
CA MET A 185 14.72 6.32 -17.59
C MET A 185 15.88 6.75 -16.68
N ALA A 186 15.62 7.00 -15.40
CA ALA A 186 16.60 7.47 -14.44
C ALA A 186 17.55 6.36 -13.94
N PHE A 187 17.01 5.17 -13.68
CA PHE A 187 17.71 4.11 -12.95
C PHE A 187 17.99 2.86 -13.79
N GLY A 188 17.45 2.79 -15.01
CA GLY A 188 17.62 1.66 -15.91
C GLY A 188 16.76 0.44 -15.55
N GLU A 189 17.31 -0.75 -15.80
CA GLU A 189 16.53 -1.99 -15.85
C GLU A 189 16.39 -2.70 -14.48
N ASN A 190 17.24 -2.37 -13.51
CA ASN A 190 17.25 -3.00 -12.19
C ASN A 190 16.24 -2.34 -11.23
N LEU A 191 14.98 -2.34 -11.66
CA LEU A 191 13.85 -1.69 -11.02
C LEU A 191 12.72 -2.70 -10.78
N LEU A 192 12.01 -2.56 -9.66
CA LEU A 192 10.75 -3.27 -9.37
C LEU A 192 9.76 -2.37 -8.64
N PHE A 193 8.52 -2.85 -8.52
CA PHE A 193 7.44 -2.14 -7.86
C PHE A 193 6.88 -2.88 -6.65
N THR A 194 6.39 -2.14 -5.66
CA THR A 194 5.68 -2.72 -4.53
C THR A 194 4.62 -1.79 -3.97
N GLY A 195 3.68 -2.34 -3.21
CA GLY A 195 2.62 -1.56 -2.61
C GLY A 195 1.54 -2.43 -1.97
N HIS A 196 0.75 -1.78 -1.12
CA HIS A 196 -0.35 -2.38 -0.36
C HIS A 196 -1.69 -1.79 -0.76
N SER A 197 -2.77 -2.59 -0.72
CA SER A 197 -4.13 -2.10 -0.97
C SER A 197 -4.22 -1.40 -2.33
N LEU A 198 -4.73 -0.17 -2.40
CA LEU A 198 -4.68 0.66 -3.62
C LEU A 198 -3.26 0.77 -4.21
N GLY A 199 -2.23 0.97 -3.39
CA GLY A 199 -0.83 1.04 -3.81
C GLY A 199 -0.34 -0.24 -4.50
N GLY A 200 -0.92 -1.39 -4.15
CA GLY A 200 -0.67 -2.64 -4.88
C GLY A 200 -1.19 -2.60 -6.33
N GLY A 201 -2.37 -2.01 -6.55
CA GLY A 201 -2.94 -1.85 -7.89
C GLY A 201 -2.11 -0.88 -8.74
N LEU A 202 -1.61 0.19 -8.12
CA LEU A 202 -0.67 1.14 -8.72
C LEU A 202 0.64 0.44 -9.12
N ALA A 203 1.22 -0.34 -8.21
CA ALA A 203 2.44 -1.10 -8.44
C ALA A 203 2.30 -2.13 -9.57
N ALA A 204 1.17 -2.86 -9.62
CA ALA A 204 0.90 -3.84 -10.67
C ALA A 204 0.72 -3.19 -12.04
N THR A 205 0.10 -2.02 -12.08
CA THR A 205 -0.09 -1.23 -13.31
C THR A 205 1.23 -0.64 -13.81
N ALA A 206 2.03 -0.08 -12.90
CA ALA A 206 3.40 0.36 -13.17
C ALA A 206 4.24 -0.79 -13.77
N ALA A 207 4.20 -1.97 -13.14
CA ALA A 207 4.87 -3.17 -13.61
C ALA A 207 4.49 -3.58 -15.03
N LEU A 208 3.18 -3.64 -15.34
CA LEU A 208 2.68 -3.93 -16.68
C LEU A 208 3.15 -2.89 -17.70
N SER A 209 3.14 -1.60 -17.33
CA SER A 209 3.42 -0.50 -18.27
C SER A 209 4.84 -0.48 -18.81
N ILE A 210 5.82 -0.90 -18.01
CA ILE A 210 7.24 -0.91 -18.40
C ILE A 210 7.85 -2.31 -18.44
N GLY A 211 7.04 -3.34 -18.17
CA GLY A 211 7.45 -4.74 -18.14
C GLY A 211 8.50 -5.01 -17.07
N LYS A 212 8.29 -4.59 -15.81
CA LYS A 212 9.19 -4.85 -14.67
C LYS A 212 8.44 -5.52 -13.52
N PRO A 213 9.12 -6.33 -12.69
CA PRO A 213 8.42 -7.13 -11.68
C PRO A 213 7.73 -6.26 -10.62
N ALA A 214 6.62 -6.77 -10.08
CA ALA A 214 6.01 -6.23 -8.87
C ALA A 214 5.73 -7.32 -7.84
N VAL A 215 5.82 -6.94 -6.56
CA VAL A 215 5.32 -7.73 -5.44
C VAL A 215 4.33 -6.88 -4.66
N ILE A 216 3.07 -7.32 -4.60
CA ILE A 216 1.95 -6.53 -4.11
C ILE A 216 1.21 -7.27 -3.00
N PHE A 217 0.64 -6.51 -2.05
CA PHE A 217 0.06 -7.07 -0.82
C PHE A 217 -1.38 -6.62 -0.64
N ASN A 218 -2.31 -7.56 -0.46
CA ASN A 218 -3.75 -7.32 -0.30
C ASN A 218 -4.26 -6.26 -1.29
N SER A 219 -3.86 -6.42 -2.56
CA SER A 219 -3.96 -5.37 -3.58
C SER A 219 -5.40 -5.07 -4.03
N ALA A 220 -5.61 -3.82 -4.45
CA ALA A 220 -6.74 -3.40 -5.26
C ALA A 220 -6.66 -3.96 -6.70
N GLY A 221 -7.81 -3.99 -7.36
CA GLY A 221 -7.94 -4.44 -8.74
C GLY A 221 -7.53 -3.44 -9.81
N VAL A 222 -7.10 -3.97 -10.96
CA VAL A 222 -6.78 -3.20 -12.16
C VAL A 222 -7.89 -3.36 -13.19
N SER A 223 -8.41 -2.24 -13.70
CA SER A 223 -9.54 -2.23 -14.61
C SER A 223 -9.17 -2.67 -16.03
N ASP A 224 -10.15 -3.23 -16.73
CA ASP A 224 -9.99 -3.61 -18.13
C ASP A 224 -9.74 -2.37 -19.02
N ASN A 225 -10.28 -1.20 -18.66
CA ASN A 225 -9.99 0.07 -19.34
C ASN A 225 -8.52 0.44 -19.18
N MET A 226 -7.98 0.32 -17.97
CA MET A 226 -6.57 0.57 -17.70
C MET A 226 -5.67 -0.38 -18.51
N MET A 227 -6.00 -1.66 -18.60
CA MET A 227 -5.24 -2.60 -19.45
C MET A 227 -5.26 -2.20 -20.93
N LYS A 228 -6.41 -1.75 -21.44
CA LYS A 228 -6.54 -1.24 -22.81
C LYS A 228 -5.72 0.04 -23.02
N ASN A 229 -5.71 0.94 -22.04
CA ASN A 229 -4.88 2.16 -22.07
C ASN A 229 -3.38 1.84 -22.10
N LEU A 230 -2.97 0.71 -21.50
CA LEU A 230 -1.62 0.19 -21.58
C LEU A 230 -1.31 -0.53 -22.90
N GLY A 231 -2.28 -0.68 -23.80
CA GLY A 231 -2.12 -1.35 -25.10
C GLY A 231 -2.34 -2.86 -25.07
N PHE A 232 -2.85 -3.42 -23.97
CA PHE A 232 -3.14 -4.85 -23.84
C PHE A 232 -4.63 -5.12 -24.01
N SER A 233 -4.97 -6.32 -24.53
CA SER A 233 -6.29 -6.87 -24.20
C SER A 233 -6.35 -7.21 -22.70
N PRO A 234 -7.52 -7.11 -22.04
CA PRO A 234 -7.60 -7.45 -20.62
C PRO A 234 -7.12 -8.87 -20.29
N GLN A 235 -7.41 -9.84 -21.18
CA GLN A 235 -6.96 -11.21 -21.01
C GLN A 235 -5.43 -11.34 -21.08
N GLU A 236 -4.81 -10.66 -22.04
CA GLU A 236 -3.36 -10.67 -22.23
C GLU A 236 -2.65 -10.01 -21.05
N GLY A 237 -3.09 -8.82 -20.62
CA GLY A 237 -2.51 -8.12 -19.47
C GLY A 237 -2.57 -8.95 -18.19
N ARG A 238 -3.72 -9.60 -17.94
CA ARG A 238 -3.88 -10.54 -16.81
C ARG A 238 -2.94 -11.74 -16.93
N ALA A 239 -2.86 -12.35 -18.11
CA ALA A 239 -1.99 -13.52 -18.34
C ALA A 239 -0.51 -13.17 -18.15
N ILE A 240 -0.06 -12.01 -18.63
CA ILE A 240 1.33 -11.53 -18.43
C ILE A 240 1.60 -11.32 -16.93
N ALA A 241 0.69 -10.63 -16.24
CA ALA A 241 0.81 -10.38 -14.80
C ALA A 241 0.91 -11.71 -14.03
N GLU A 242 -0.02 -12.63 -14.29
CA GLU A 242 -0.10 -13.94 -13.65
C GLU A 242 1.09 -14.84 -13.99
N ASN A 243 1.70 -14.71 -15.16
CA ASN A 243 2.84 -15.51 -15.58
C ASN A 243 4.18 -15.03 -15.01
N GLY A 244 4.18 -14.47 -13.80
CA GLY A 244 5.38 -14.14 -13.04
C GLY A 244 5.90 -12.72 -13.23
N LEU A 245 5.15 -11.82 -13.86
CA LEU A 245 5.44 -10.39 -13.79
C LEU A 245 5.03 -9.82 -12.42
N VAL A 246 3.91 -10.27 -11.86
CA VAL A 246 3.38 -9.77 -10.59
C VAL A 246 3.16 -10.93 -9.62
N ARG A 247 3.76 -10.86 -8.43
CA ARG A 247 3.39 -11.70 -7.28
C ARG A 247 2.42 -10.96 -6.39
N HIS A 248 1.28 -11.58 -6.10
CA HIS A 248 0.20 -10.97 -5.33
C HIS A 248 -0.05 -11.76 -4.05
N TYR A 249 0.44 -11.25 -2.93
CA TYR A 249 0.17 -11.82 -1.62
C TYR A 249 -1.20 -11.39 -1.13
N VAL A 250 -1.99 -12.35 -0.66
CA VAL A 250 -3.31 -12.12 -0.08
C VAL A 250 -3.39 -12.84 1.25
N VAL A 251 -3.79 -12.13 2.30
CA VAL A 251 -4.16 -12.74 3.57
C VAL A 251 -5.59 -13.28 3.48
N GLU A 252 -5.80 -14.50 3.94
CA GLU A 252 -7.14 -15.07 4.02
C GLU A 252 -8.08 -14.18 4.85
N HIS A 253 -9.32 -14.07 4.37
CA HIS A 253 -10.36 -13.17 4.90
C HIS A 253 -10.11 -11.67 4.69
N ASP A 254 -9.07 -11.27 3.95
CA ASP A 254 -8.85 -9.87 3.58
C ASP A 254 -10.13 -9.17 3.12
N LEU A 255 -10.49 -8.07 3.80
CA LEU A 255 -11.75 -7.38 3.55
C LEU A 255 -11.84 -6.88 2.10
N LEU A 256 -10.74 -6.36 1.55
CA LEU A 256 -10.70 -5.85 0.19
C LEU A 256 -10.90 -6.97 -0.83
N ASP A 257 -10.15 -8.07 -0.72
CA ASP A 257 -10.28 -9.27 -1.57
C ASP A 257 -11.72 -9.82 -1.52
N VAL A 258 -12.31 -9.95 -0.33
CA VAL A 258 -13.68 -10.45 -0.15
C VAL A 258 -14.72 -9.53 -0.81
N LEU A 259 -14.57 -8.21 -0.69
CA LEU A 259 -15.50 -7.26 -1.30
C LEU A 259 -15.37 -7.24 -2.82
N GLN A 260 -14.14 -7.23 -3.34
CA GLN A 260 -13.89 -7.22 -4.77
C GLN A 260 -14.48 -8.47 -5.44
N GLN A 261 -14.36 -9.66 -4.82
CA GLN A 261 -14.94 -10.89 -5.37
C GLN A 261 -16.47 -10.91 -5.39
N LYS A 262 -17.14 -10.16 -4.50
CA LYS A 262 -18.60 -10.13 -4.39
C LYS A 262 -19.25 -9.02 -5.21
N LEU A 263 -18.49 -7.97 -5.53
CA LEU A 263 -18.99 -6.80 -6.23
C LEU A 263 -18.54 -6.84 -7.70
N PRO A 264 -19.28 -6.20 -8.62
CA PRO A 264 -18.90 -6.11 -10.03
C PRO A 264 -17.80 -5.06 -10.24
N VAL A 265 -16.68 -5.20 -9.52
CA VAL A 265 -15.52 -4.31 -9.57
C VAL A 265 -14.30 -5.05 -10.10
N SER A 266 -13.28 -4.28 -10.46
CA SER A 266 -12.04 -4.83 -11.02
C SER A 266 -11.33 -5.73 -10.01
N GLN A 267 -10.81 -6.86 -10.47
CA GLN A 267 -10.03 -7.79 -9.64
C GLN A 267 -8.54 -7.49 -9.71
N PRO A 268 -7.77 -7.80 -8.64
CA PRO A 268 -6.31 -7.77 -8.67
C PRO A 268 -5.74 -8.65 -9.78
N ILE A 269 -4.50 -8.37 -10.15
CA ILE A 269 -3.75 -9.12 -11.16
C ILE A 269 -2.46 -9.68 -10.56
N GLY A 270 -1.92 -10.69 -11.21
CA GLY A 270 -0.70 -11.37 -10.75
C GLY A 270 -0.96 -12.77 -10.22
N HIS A 271 0.12 -13.48 -9.95
CA HIS A 271 0.07 -14.80 -9.35
C HIS A 271 -0.29 -14.69 -7.86
N LYS A 272 -1.47 -15.18 -7.48
CA LYS A 272 -1.95 -15.14 -6.10
C LYS A 272 -1.19 -16.13 -5.21
N ILE A 273 -0.58 -15.61 -4.15
CA ILE A 273 0.00 -16.36 -3.04
C ILE A 273 -0.89 -16.12 -1.82
N LEU A 274 -1.68 -17.12 -1.45
CA LEU A 274 -2.60 -17.03 -0.31
C LEU A 274 -1.88 -17.40 0.98
N LEU A 275 -1.87 -16.50 1.96
CA LEU A 275 -1.45 -16.77 3.33
C LEU A 275 -2.69 -17.12 4.16
N LYS A 276 -2.73 -18.33 4.69
CA LYS A 276 -3.83 -18.78 5.55
C LYS A 276 -3.85 -17.96 6.84
N TYR A 277 -5.05 -17.63 7.32
CA TYR A 277 -5.24 -16.88 8.56
C TYR A 277 -6.21 -17.65 9.46
N ASN A 278 -5.66 -18.64 10.15
CA ASN A 278 -6.37 -19.37 11.19
C ASN A 278 -6.47 -18.48 12.44
N ASP A 279 -7.68 -18.12 12.85
CA ASP A 279 -7.91 -17.44 14.12
C ASP A 279 -8.09 -18.51 15.20
N ASN A 280 -7.03 -18.82 15.95
CA ASN A 280 -7.09 -19.76 17.08
C ASN A 280 -7.76 -19.14 18.32
N SER A 281 -8.38 -17.95 18.21
CA SER A 281 -9.26 -17.45 19.27
C SER A 281 -10.48 -18.36 19.37
N GLY A 282 -10.46 -19.29 20.33
CA GLY A 282 -11.54 -20.22 20.67
C GLY A 282 -12.79 -19.53 21.21
N GLU A 283 -13.30 -18.50 20.54
CA GLU A 283 -14.52 -17.81 20.89
C GLU A 283 -15.58 -18.06 19.81
N SER A 284 -16.65 -18.71 20.28
CA SER A 284 -17.87 -19.08 19.59
C SER A 284 -18.72 -17.87 19.18
N ASP A 285 -18.16 -16.88 18.49
CA ASP A 285 -18.89 -15.69 18.05
C ASP A 285 -18.67 -15.43 16.56
N GLN A 286 -19.12 -16.38 15.74
CA GLN A 286 -19.16 -16.31 14.28
C GLN A 286 -20.29 -15.37 13.80
N GLY A 287 -20.24 -14.11 14.23
CA GLY A 287 -21.24 -13.09 13.96
C GLY A 287 -20.66 -11.76 13.49
N PHE A 288 -21.51 -10.87 13.02
CA PHE A 288 -21.16 -9.46 12.88
C PHE A 288 -21.04 -8.84 14.29
N PRO A 289 -19.99 -8.07 14.65
CA PRO A 289 -18.96 -7.46 13.79
C PRO A 289 -17.64 -8.24 13.65
N HIS A 290 -17.52 -9.45 14.20
CA HIS A 290 -16.27 -10.23 14.25
C HIS A 290 -15.65 -10.46 12.86
N ASN A 291 -16.45 -10.86 11.86
CA ASN A 291 -15.96 -11.06 10.48
C ASN A 291 -15.39 -9.80 9.83
N LEU A 292 -15.96 -8.63 10.15
CA LEU A 292 -15.46 -7.34 9.64
C LEU A 292 -14.12 -7.00 10.30
N ILE A 293 -14.02 -7.14 11.62
CA ILE A 293 -12.77 -6.90 12.36
C ILE A 293 -11.66 -7.84 11.88
N ARG A 294 -11.97 -9.12 11.71
CA ARG A 294 -11.03 -10.11 11.16
C ARG A 294 -10.57 -9.71 9.77
N GLY A 295 -11.47 -9.29 8.89
CA GLY A 295 -11.11 -8.84 7.55
C GLY A 295 -10.27 -7.56 7.53
N LEU A 296 -10.52 -6.61 8.44
CA LEU A 296 -9.69 -5.41 8.59
C LEU A 296 -8.28 -5.76 9.11
N LYS A 297 -8.17 -6.70 10.06
CA LYS A 297 -6.88 -7.23 10.52
C LYS A 297 -6.14 -7.93 9.38
N ALA A 298 -6.83 -8.80 8.65
CA ALA A 298 -6.29 -9.51 7.48
C ALA A 298 -5.77 -8.54 6.42
N HIS A 299 -6.47 -7.41 6.22
CA HIS A 299 -6.05 -6.39 5.26
C HIS A 299 -4.72 -5.72 5.64
N SER A 300 -4.39 -5.60 6.93
CA SER A 300 -3.22 -4.85 7.38
C SER A 300 -1.88 -5.47 6.98
N LEU A 301 -0.89 -4.61 6.69
CA LEU A 301 0.50 -5.04 6.51
C LEU A 301 1.09 -5.68 7.77
N LYS A 302 0.60 -5.31 8.96
CA LYS A 302 0.98 -5.96 10.22
C LYS A 302 0.67 -7.46 10.21
N LYS A 303 -0.55 -7.84 9.79
CA LYS A 303 -0.93 -9.26 9.70
C LYS A 303 -0.19 -9.96 8.57
N MET A 304 0.03 -9.29 7.43
CA MET A 304 0.87 -9.81 6.35
C MET A 304 2.27 -10.17 6.84
N LEU A 305 2.95 -9.23 7.52
CA LEU A 305 4.29 -9.44 8.09
C LEU A 305 4.32 -10.57 9.11
N GLU A 306 3.32 -10.65 9.99
CA GLU A 306 3.18 -11.74 10.95
C GLU A 306 3.15 -13.10 10.24
N LEU A 307 2.29 -13.27 9.24
CA LEU A 307 2.15 -14.53 8.51
C LEU A 307 3.38 -14.86 7.66
N LEU A 308 4.01 -13.88 7.02
CA LEU A 308 5.27 -14.10 6.30
C LEU A 308 6.40 -14.51 7.26
N THR A 309 6.41 -14.00 8.49
CA THR A 309 7.38 -14.39 9.53
C THR A 309 7.17 -15.82 9.99
N ILE A 310 5.91 -16.23 10.16
CA ILE A 310 5.53 -17.59 10.60
C ILE A 310 5.82 -18.59 9.48
N TYR A 311 5.26 -18.37 8.29
CA TYR A 311 5.28 -19.37 7.23
C TYR A 311 6.56 -19.38 6.41
N LYS A 312 7.24 -18.23 6.27
CA LYS A 312 8.44 -18.06 5.43
C LYS A 312 8.32 -18.83 4.11
N PRO A 313 7.34 -18.53 3.24
CA PRO A 313 7.00 -19.37 2.10
C PRO A 313 8.15 -19.58 1.10
N TRP A 314 9.17 -18.72 1.13
CA TRP A 314 10.42 -18.85 0.36
C TRP A 314 11.40 -19.88 0.91
N SER A 315 11.29 -20.24 2.19
CA SER A 315 12.05 -21.35 2.77
C SER A 315 11.40 -22.63 2.28
N SER A 316 12.09 -23.37 1.42
CA SER A 316 11.71 -24.76 1.11
C SER A 316 11.83 -25.59 2.38
N LEU A 317 10.83 -25.55 3.24
CA LEU A 317 10.66 -26.53 4.29
C LEU A 317 10.32 -27.82 3.56
N ASN A 318 11.20 -28.83 3.64
CA ASN A 318 10.85 -30.19 3.28
C ASN A 318 9.49 -30.51 3.91
N ASP A 319 8.62 -31.18 3.18
CA ASP A 319 7.20 -31.39 3.54
C ASP A 319 6.98 -31.90 4.99
N GLU A 320 7.98 -32.53 5.60
CA GLU A 320 7.99 -32.98 7.01
C GLU A 320 7.96 -31.85 8.06
N GLN A 321 8.56 -30.67 7.81
CA GLN A 321 8.58 -29.58 8.79
C GLN A 321 7.31 -28.71 8.78
N GLN A 322 6.53 -28.77 7.68
CA GLN A 322 5.20 -28.16 7.66
C GLN A 322 4.25 -28.93 8.58
N GLU A 323 4.34 -30.27 8.63
CA GLU A 323 3.56 -31.08 9.58
C GLU A 323 3.99 -30.86 11.03
N GLU A 324 5.28 -30.79 11.36
CA GLU A 324 5.72 -30.50 12.74
C GLU A 324 5.29 -29.10 13.23
N SER A 325 5.28 -28.09 12.35
CA SER A 325 4.79 -26.75 12.70
C SER A 325 3.27 -26.69 12.92
N LEU A 326 2.51 -27.57 12.24
CA LEU A 326 1.07 -27.74 12.44
C LEU A 326 0.77 -28.54 13.71
N VAL A 327 1.59 -29.54 14.05
CA VAL A 327 1.45 -30.36 15.27
C VAL A 327 1.77 -29.55 16.53
N MET A 328 2.75 -28.64 16.50
CA MET A 328 3.11 -27.79 17.64
C MET A 328 2.06 -26.71 17.96
N LEU A 329 1.06 -26.50 17.09
CA LEU A 329 -0.07 -25.58 17.31
C LEU A 329 -1.31 -26.29 17.89
N ASP A 330 -1.31 -27.63 17.96
CA ASP A 330 -2.46 -28.47 18.34
C ASP A 330 -2.28 -29.23 19.67
N GLU A 331 -1.19 -28.99 20.43
CA GLU A 331 -1.02 -29.59 21.77
C GLU A 331 -1.91 -28.85 22.80
N PRO A 332 -2.94 -29.50 23.38
CA PRO A 332 -3.63 -28.94 24.54
C PRO A 332 -2.68 -29.05 25.74
N GLU A 333 -2.54 -27.98 26.52
CA GLU A 333 -1.80 -28.00 27.78
C GLU A 333 -2.27 -29.19 28.65
N LEU A 334 -1.41 -30.21 28.72
CA LEU A 334 -1.61 -31.36 29.60
C LEU A 334 -1.51 -30.88 31.04
N ASN A 335 -2.69 -30.79 31.64
CA ASN A 335 -2.98 -30.68 33.05
C ASN A 335 -2.03 -31.58 33.88
N VAL A 336 -1.09 -30.98 34.59
CA VAL A 336 -0.28 -31.69 35.59
C VAL A 336 -1.03 -31.63 36.91
N SER A 337 -1.64 -32.75 37.27
CA SER A 337 -2.29 -32.95 38.57
C SER A 337 -1.28 -32.96 39.72
N ALA A 338 -1.63 -32.31 40.82
CA ALA A 338 -1.37 -32.79 42.17
C ALA A 338 -2.63 -32.54 43.02
#